data_AF-A0A8T0ENB2-F1
#
_entry.id   AF-A0A8T0ENB2-F1
#
_cell.length_a   1.000
_cell.length_b   1.000
_cell.length_c   1.000
_cell.angle_alpha   90.00
_cell.angle_beta   90.00
_cell.angle_gamma   90.00
#
_symmetry.space_group_name_H-M   'P 1'
#
loop_
_entity.id
_entity.type
_entity.pdbx_description
1 polymer ?
#
loop_
_entity_poly.entity_id
_entity_poly.type
_entity_poly.pdbx_seq_one_letter_code
_entity_poly.pdbx_strand_id
1 'polypeptide(L)'
;MLLYIFLLLGTWTSVLGKDDKCRESRYHVCPLPDGWGFPKTMADLEQICPGFIQTIDCMKDHLKKCNPEDNLRRRYLQNLGDVTKDACDKDSQLHLRIVQNIDCFNEVVQNDSKTCYKGIDKKTGKMMKHIQKTEAKRH
;
A
#
# COMPACT_ATOMS: atom_id res chain seq x y z
N MET A 1 -15.14 44.12 25.59
CA MET A 1 -14.74 44.05 24.17
C MET A 1 -13.61 43.05 23.89
N LEU A 2 -12.61 42.87 24.76
CA LEU A 2 -11.52 41.89 24.56
C LEU A 2 -11.96 40.42 24.50
N LEU A 3 -13.03 40.02 25.23
CA LEU A 3 -13.56 38.65 25.21
C LEU A 3 -14.15 38.21 23.87
N TYR A 4 -14.68 39.14 23.07
CA TYR A 4 -15.22 38.84 21.74
C TYR A 4 -14.11 38.53 20.72
N ILE A 5 -12.92 39.11 20.91
CA ILE A 5 -11.76 38.91 20.02
C ILE A 5 -11.21 37.48 20.19
N PHE A 6 -11.17 36.95 21.42
CA PHE A 6 -10.74 35.56 21.66
C PHE A 6 -11.73 34.52 21.13
N LEU A 7 -13.04 34.78 21.17
CA LEU A 7 -14.05 33.88 20.60
C LEU A 7 -14.04 33.87 19.06
N LEU A 8 -13.64 34.97 18.42
CA LEU A 8 -13.47 35.04 16.96
C LEU A 8 -12.16 34.39 16.48
N LEU A 9 -11.09 34.47 17.27
CA LEU A 9 -9.82 33.81 16.93
C LEU A 9 -9.84 32.29 17.18
N GLY A 10 -10.64 31.80 18.12
CA GLY A 10 -10.74 30.37 18.44
C GLY A 10 -11.45 29.52 17.38
N THR A 11 -12.21 30.14 16.46
CA THR A 11 -12.90 29.41 15.38
C THR A 11 -12.10 29.31 14.08
N TRP A 12 -11.01 30.09 13.95
CA TRP A 12 -10.19 30.13 12.73
C TRP A 12 -9.07 29.10 12.70
N THR A 13 -8.70 28.52 13.84
CA THR A 13 -7.63 27.50 13.92
C THR A 13 -8.07 26.09 13.50
N SER A 14 -9.37 25.88 13.23
CA SER A 14 -9.90 24.53 12.95
C SER A 14 -10.06 24.20 11.46
N VAL A 15 -9.80 25.15 10.55
CA VAL A 15 -10.06 24.99 9.09
C VAL A 15 -8.79 24.91 8.24
N LEU A 16 -7.61 25.30 8.74
CA LEU A 16 -6.34 25.17 8.04
C LEU A 16 -5.53 24.00 8.60
N GLY A 17 -5.85 22.77 8.17
CA GLY A 17 -5.05 21.63 8.61
C GLY A 17 -5.55 20.25 8.22
N LYS A 18 -6.23 20.08 7.07
CA LYS A 18 -6.14 18.76 6.43
C LYS A 18 -4.71 18.64 5.93
N ASP A 19 -3.85 18.06 6.78
CA ASP A 19 -2.41 17.87 6.59
C ASP A 19 -2.09 17.57 5.12
N ASP A 20 -1.12 18.28 4.52
CA ASP A 20 -0.65 18.04 3.14
C ASP A 20 -0.35 16.55 2.86
N LYS A 21 -0.02 15.80 3.92
CA LYS A 21 0.14 14.33 3.94
C LYS A 21 -1.06 13.54 3.41
N CYS A 22 -2.28 14.08 3.48
CA CYS A 22 -3.47 13.42 2.95
C CYS A 22 -3.62 13.56 1.43
N ARG A 23 -2.89 14.50 0.81
CA ARG A 23 -2.82 14.65 -0.65
C ARG A 23 -1.73 13.77 -1.27
N GLU A 24 -0.74 13.39 -0.48
CA GLU A 24 0.33 12.50 -0.91
C GLU A 24 -0.16 11.05 -1.09
N SER A 25 0.52 10.31 -1.98
CA SER A 25 0.29 8.88 -2.14
C SER A 25 0.59 8.15 -0.83
N ARG A 26 -0.25 7.17 -0.48
CA ARG A 26 -0.05 6.33 0.71
C ARG A 26 1.31 5.62 0.71
N TYR A 27 1.84 5.27 -0.46
CA TYR A 27 3.15 4.63 -0.58
C TYR A 27 4.32 5.61 -0.42
N HIS A 28 4.07 6.91 -0.55
CA HIS A 28 5.06 7.93 -0.25
C HIS A 28 5.15 8.18 1.26
N VAL A 29 3.98 8.27 1.92
CA VAL A 29 3.89 8.49 3.37
C VAL A 29 4.28 7.23 4.16
N CYS A 30 3.89 6.06 3.66
CA CYS A 30 4.19 4.76 4.25
C CYS A 30 5.10 3.98 3.29
N PRO A 31 6.42 4.22 3.34
CA PRO A 31 7.35 3.55 2.45
C PRO A 31 7.30 2.04 2.67
N LEU A 32 7.46 1.31 1.56
CA LEU A 32 7.70 -0.13 1.60
C LEU A 32 9.13 -0.38 2.13
N PRO A 33 9.38 -1.49 2.84
CA PRO A 33 10.73 -1.84 3.24
C PRO A 33 11.65 -2.05 2.02
N ASP A 34 12.91 -1.66 2.17
CA ASP A 34 13.93 -1.84 1.14
C ASP A 34 14.09 -3.33 0.78
N GLY A 35 14.38 -3.61 -0.50
CA GLY A 35 14.51 -4.99 -0.98
C GLY A 35 13.19 -5.73 -1.15
N TRP A 36 12.09 -5.00 -1.38
CA TRP A 36 10.76 -5.57 -1.56
C TRP A 36 10.73 -6.63 -2.68
N GLY A 37 10.58 -7.89 -2.28
CA GLY A 37 10.43 -9.06 -3.10
C GLY A 37 9.77 -10.18 -2.30
N PHE A 38 9.26 -11.20 -2.99
CA PHE A 38 8.74 -12.37 -2.29
C PHE A 38 9.88 -13.10 -1.57
N PRO A 39 9.75 -13.44 -0.27
CA PRO A 39 10.81 -14.11 0.47
C PRO A 39 11.11 -15.47 -0.16
N LYS A 40 12.39 -15.80 -0.30
CA LYS A 40 12.83 -17.09 -0.85
C LYS A 40 13.24 -18.05 0.26
N THR A 41 13.59 -17.53 1.41
CA THR A 41 13.98 -18.30 2.59
C THR A 41 13.20 -17.87 3.82
N MET A 42 13.22 -18.73 4.85
CA MET A 42 12.68 -18.39 6.17
C MET A 42 13.39 -17.16 6.77
N ALA A 43 14.70 -17.04 6.57
CA ALA A 43 15.47 -15.88 7.02
C ALA A 43 14.99 -14.58 6.34
N ASP A 44 14.70 -14.64 5.03
CA ASP A 44 14.14 -13.49 4.32
C ASP A 44 12.79 -13.08 4.92
N LEU A 45 11.92 -14.06 5.21
CA LEU A 45 10.60 -13.81 5.81
C LEU A 45 10.74 -13.10 7.17
N GLU A 46 11.61 -13.62 8.05
CA GLU A 46 11.87 -13.02 9.35
C GLU A 46 12.43 -11.59 9.25
N GLN A 47 13.28 -11.33 8.26
CA GLN A 47 13.87 -10.02 8.02
C GLN A 47 12.83 -9.00 7.53
N ILE A 48 11.92 -9.39 6.62
CA ILE A 48 10.94 -8.45 6.04
C ILE A 48 9.74 -8.19 6.93
N CYS A 49 9.40 -9.13 7.82
CA CYS A 49 8.20 -9.11 8.63
C CYS A 49 8.01 -7.82 9.46
N PRO A 50 9.01 -7.34 10.23
CA PRO A 50 8.88 -6.10 10.99
C PRO A 50 8.55 -4.88 10.10
N GLY A 51 9.23 -4.78 8.96
CA GLY A 51 9.01 -3.69 8.01
C GLY A 51 7.60 -3.71 7.43
N PHE A 52 7.09 -4.88 7.05
CA PHE A 52 5.73 -5.03 6.52
C PHE A 52 4.66 -4.68 7.54
N ILE A 53 4.81 -5.14 8.78
CA ILE A 53 3.87 -4.82 9.87
C ILE A 53 3.86 -3.30 10.06
N GLN A 54 5.03 -2.66 10.13
CA GLN A 54 5.14 -1.21 10.28
C GLN A 54 4.50 -0.44 9.11
N THR A 55 4.71 -0.87 7.88
CA THR A 55 4.10 -0.27 6.69
C THR A 55 2.58 -0.38 6.75
N ILE A 56 2.02 -1.55 7.10
CA ILE A 56 0.57 -1.74 7.18
C ILE A 56 -0.04 -0.89 8.29
N ASP A 57 0.60 -0.83 9.46
CA ASP A 57 0.14 0.00 10.57
C ASP A 57 0.18 1.49 10.21
N CYS A 58 1.23 1.95 9.51
CA CYS A 58 1.27 3.29 8.94
C CYS A 58 0.10 3.55 7.99
N MET A 59 -0.20 2.60 7.08
CA MET A 59 -1.31 2.76 6.14
C MET A 59 -2.68 2.80 6.83
N LYS A 60 -2.86 2.03 7.92
CA LYS A 60 -4.08 2.06 8.75
C LYS A 60 -4.24 3.43 9.41
N ASP A 61 -3.17 3.97 9.99
CA ASP A 61 -3.17 5.27 10.64
C ASP A 61 -3.41 6.41 9.64
N HIS A 62 -2.74 6.37 8.48
CA HIS A 62 -2.97 7.32 7.39
C HIS A 62 -4.42 7.29 6.93
N LEU A 63 -4.99 6.10 6.71
CA LEU A 63 -6.39 5.98 6.31
C LEU A 63 -7.35 6.52 7.38
N LYS A 64 -7.10 6.21 8.66
CA LYS A 64 -7.91 6.68 9.78
C LYS A 64 -7.92 8.21 9.86
N LYS A 65 -6.80 8.88 9.58
CA LYS A 65 -6.68 10.35 9.61
C LYS A 65 -7.22 11.01 8.35
N CYS A 66 -6.89 10.48 7.18
CA CYS A 66 -7.14 11.13 5.90
C CYS A 66 -8.46 10.76 5.24
N ASN A 67 -9.01 9.57 5.52
CA ASN A 67 -10.28 9.12 4.96
C ASN A 67 -11.07 8.24 5.95
N PRO A 68 -11.58 8.83 7.04
CA PRO A 68 -12.25 8.09 8.11
C PRO A 68 -13.55 7.41 7.68
N GLU A 69 -14.15 7.79 6.56
CA GLU A 69 -15.41 7.19 6.08
C GLU A 69 -15.19 5.94 5.19
N ASP A 70 -13.95 5.66 4.78
CA ASP A 70 -13.63 4.53 3.90
C ASP A 70 -13.49 3.21 4.68
N ASN A 71 -14.65 2.70 5.11
CA ASN A 71 -14.77 1.48 5.90
C ASN A 71 -14.32 0.23 5.15
N LEU A 72 -14.50 0.18 3.82
CA LEU A 72 -14.08 -0.95 3.00
C LEU A 72 -12.55 -1.08 3.02
N ARG A 73 -11.85 0.03 2.76
CA ARG A 73 -10.39 0.03 2.76
C ARG A 73 -9.82 -0.19 4.15
N ARG A 74 -10.51 0.28 5.20
CA ARG A 74 -10.11 0.02 6.59
C ARG A 74 -10.18 -1.47 6.91
N ARG A 75 -11.30 -2.12 6.59
CA ARG A 75 -11.48 -3.56 6.79
C ARG A 75 -10.43 -4.36 6.00
N TYR A 76 -10.16 -3.95 4.77
CA TYR A 76 -9.10 -4.56 3.95
C TYR A 76 -7.73 -4.45 4.62
N LEU A 77 -7.31 -3.26 5.07
CA LEU A 77 -6.02 -3.08 5.73
C LEU A 77 -5.94 -3.81 7.08
N GLN A 78 -7.06 -3.91 7.80
CA GLN A 78 -7.16 -4.69 9.02
C GLN A 78 -6.90 -6.16 8.75
N ASN A 79 -7.68 -6.77 7.85
CA ASN A 79 -7.51 -8.16 7.45
C ASN A 79 -6.10 -8.44 6.93
N LEU A 80 -5.55 -7.54 6.09
CA LEU A 80 -4.20 -7.66 5.58
C LEU A 80 -3.17 -7.65 6.72
N GLY A 81 -3.30 -6.74 7.68
CA GLY A 81 -2.41 -6.69 8.84
C GLY A 81 -2.52 -7.92 9.74
N ASP A 82 -3.72 -8.47 9.91
CA ASP A 82 -3.93 -9.68 10.71
C ASP A 82 -3.29 -10.89 10.03
N VAL A 83 -3.48 -11.06 8.71
CA VAL A 83 -2.82 -12.10 7.92
C VAL A 83 -1.30 -11.94 7.92
N THR A 84 -0.78 -10.71 7.81
CA THR A 84 0.66 -10.46 7.89
C THR A 84 1.21 -10.82 9.26
N LYS A 85 0.53 -10.45 10.35
CA LYS A 85 0.94 -10.83 11.70
C LYS A 85 0.96 -12.34 11.88
N ASP A 86 -0.10 -13.02 11.43
CA ASP A 86 -0.18 -14.47 11.47
C ASP A 86 0.94 -15.11 10.64
N ALA A 87 1.20 -14.64 9.42
CA ALA A 87 2.30 -15.11 8.58
C ALA A 87 3.71 -14.86 9.18
N CYS A 88 3.84 -13.84 10.02
CA CYS A 88 5.10 -13.46 10.67
C CYS A 88 5.30 -14.10 12.05
N ASP A 89 4.24 -14.63 12.65
CA ASP A 89 4.29 -15.32 13.93
C ASP A 89 4.81 -16.75 13.72
N LYS A 90 5.99 -17.06 14.29
CA LYS A 90 6.67 -18.35 14.11
C LYS A 90 5.87 -19.53 14.62
N ASP A 91 4.98 -19.30 15.58
CA ASP A 91 4.16 -20.35 16.18
C ASP A 91 2.84 -20.56 15.43
N SER A 92 2.54 -19.72 14.43
CA SER A 92 1.30 -19.82 13.69
C SER A 92 1.31 -20.94 12.64
N GLN A 93 0.14 -21.51 12.40
CA GLN A 93 -0.05 -22.48 11.33
C GLN A 93 0.19 -21.88 9.95
N LEU A 94 -0.09 -20.59 9.76
CA LEU A 94 0.12 -19.92 8.49
C LEU A 94 1.61 -19.74 8.19
N HIS A 95 2.39 -19.29 9.17
CA HIS A 95 3.84 -19.17 9.04
C HIS A 95 4.48 -20.50 8.67
N LEU A 96 4.12 -21.57 9.41
CA LEU A 96 4.63 -22.91 9.14
C LEU A 96 4.32 -23.37 7.71
N ARG A 97 3.09 -23.16 7.24
CA ARG A 97 2.69 -23.52 5.87
C ARG A 97 3.41 -22.69 4.81
N ILE A 98 3.64 -21.40 5.07
CA ILE A 98 4.40 -20.52 4.18
C ILE A 98 5.83 -21.03 4.06
N VAL A 99 6.50 -21.26 5.20
CA VAL A 99 7.88 -21.74 5.23
C VAL A 99 8.02 -23.10 4.53
N GLN A 100 7.09 -24.03 4.78
CA GLN A 100 7.09 -25.35 4.14
C GLN A 100 6.90 -25.31 2.62
N ASN A 101 6.24 -24.29 2.10
CA ASN A 101 5.89 -24.17 0.68
C ASN A 101 6.53 -22.95 0.01
N ILE A 102 7.57 -22.36 0.61
CA ILE A 102 8.11 -21.07 0.20
C ILE A 102 8.62 -21.09 -1.25
N ASP A 103 9.22 -22.20 -1.68
CA ASP A 103 9.67 -22.40 -3.05
C ASP A 103 8.52 -22.42 -4.05
N CYS A 104 7.45 -23.14 -3.71
CA CYS A 104 6.23 -23.21 -4.53
C CYS A 104 5.59 -21.83 -4.67
N PHE A 105 5.47 -21.08 -3.57
CA PHE A 105 4.95 -19.72 -3.63
C PHE A 105 5.85 -18.79 -4.45
N ASN A 106 7.17 -18.90 -4.30
CA ASN A 106 8.12 -18.09 -5.09
C ASN A 106 7.98 -18.38 -6.59
N GLU A 107 7.81 -19.64 -6.99
CA GLU A 107 7.55 -19.98 -8.39
C GLU A 107 6.24 -19.37 -8.90
N VAL A 108 5.15 -19.52 -8.14
CA VAL A 108 3.84 -18.95 -8.49
C VAL A 108 3.96 -17.43 -8.65
N VAL A 109 4.58 -16.75 -7.68
CA VAL A 109 4.74 -15.29 -7.71
C VAL A 109 5.59 -14.85 -8.89
N GLN A 110 6.67 -15.56 -9.23
CA GLN A 110 7.48 -15.25 -10.40
C GLN A 110 6.71 -15.45 -11.71
N ASN A 111 5.94 -16.53 -11.82
CA ASN A 111 5.15 -16.82 -13.01
C ASN A 111 4.02 -15.80 -13.21
N ASP A 112 3.34 -15.43 -12.12
CA ASP A 112 2.32 -14.40 -12.12
C ASP A 112 2.90 -13.03 -12.46
N SER A 113 4.04 -12.67 -11.88
CA SER A 113 4.74 -11.43 -12.18
C SER A 113 5.10 -11.33 -13.66
N LYS A 114 5.72 -12.39 -14.23
CA LYS A 114 6.04 -12.46 -15.66
C LYS A 114 4.80 -12.34 -16.54
N THR A 115 3.72 -13.01 -16.18
CA THR A 115 2.46 -12.99 -16.94
C THR A 115 1.80 -11.62 -16.89
N CYS A 116 1.79 -10.98 -15.71
CA CYS A 116 1.27 -9.65 -15.50
C CYS A 116 2.03 -8.61 -16.33
N TYR A 117 3.37 -8.61 -16.26
CA TYR A 117 4.21 -7.68 -17.03
C TYR A 117 3.99 -7.80 -18.54
N LYS A 118 3.97 -9.03 -19.06
CA LYS A 118 3.64 -9.27 -20.48
C LYS A 118 2.26 -8.72 -20.86
N GLY A 119 1.28 -8.84 -19.95
CA GLY A 119 -0.06 -8.31 -20.14
C GLY A 119 -0.10 -6.77 -20.19
N ILE A 120 0.64 -6.12 -19.30
CA ILE A 120 0.77 -4.65 -19.24
C ILE A 120 1.44 -4.14 -20.51
N ASP A 121 2.60 -4.69 -20.88
CA ASP A 121 3.34 -4.28 -22.09
C ASP A 121 2.50 -4.38 -23.36
N LYS A 122 1.72 -5.46 -23.47
CA LYS A 122 0.80 -5.64 -24.59
C LYS A 122 -0.30 -4.57 -24.62
N LYS A 123 -0.84 -4.18 -23.46
CA LYS A 123 -1.88 -3.14 -23.38
C LYS A 123 -1.32 -1.75 -23.62
N THR A 124 -0.20 -1.39 -22.99
CA THR A 124 0.45 -0.09 -23.18
C THR A 124 0.92 0.09 -24.61
N GLY A 125 1.51 -0.94 -25.23
CA GLY A 125 1.91 -0.91 -26.63
C GLY A 125 0.72 -0.71 -27.58
N LYS A 126 -0.44 -1.32 -27.31
CA LYS A 126 -1.67 -1.07 -28.07
C LYS A 126 -2.19 0.35 -27.90
N MET A 127 -2.19 0.86 -26.66
CA MET A 127 -2.62 2.21 -26.35
C MET A 127 -1.72 3.25 -27.05
N MET A 128 -0.40 3.08 -26.99
CA MET A 128 0.55 4.00 -27.63
C MET A 128 0.36 4.05 -29.15
N LYS A 129 0.18 2.89 -29.79
CA LYS A 129 -0.15 2.82 -31.23
C LYS A 129 -1.47 3.52 -31.56
N HIS A 130 -2.47 3.42 -30.69
CA HIS A 130 -3.74 4.11 -30.87
C HIS A 130 -3.60 5.63 -30.75
N ILE A 131 -2.83 6.11 -29.78
CA ILE A 131 -2.50 7.54 -29.62
C ILE A 131 -1.80 8.07 -30.87
N GLN A 132 -0.72 7.42 -31.32
CA GLN A 132 0.02 7.80 -32.52
C GLN A 132 -0.87 7.85 -33.77
N LYS A 133 -1.74 6.85 -33.97
CA LYS A 133 -2.69 6.82 -35.09
C LYS A 133 -3.73 7.94 -35.00
N THR A 134 -4.07 8.38 -33.79
CA THR A 134 -5.05 9.46 -33.57
C THR A 134 -4.41 10.82 -33.81
N GLU A 135 -3.16 11.02 -33.38
CA GLU A 135 -2.37 12.22 -33.63
C GLU A 135 -2.07 12.39 -35.13
N ALA A 136 -1.70 11.31 -35.83
CA ALA A 136 -1.45 11.33 -37.28
C ALA A 136 -2.70 11.64 -38.13
N LYS A 137 -3.91 11.54 -37.56
CA LYS A 137 -5.16 11.92 -38.23
C LYS A 137 -5.58 13.37 -37.96
N ARG A 138 -4.94 14.04 -37.00
CA ARG A 138 -5.22 15.46 -36.66
C ARG A 138 -4.34 16.44 -37.44
N HIS A 139 -3.31 15.95 -38.11
CA HIS A 139 -2.45 16.69 -39.04
C HIS A 139 -2.82 16.34 -40.48
#